data_AF-W0FNC8-F1
#
_entry.id   AF-W0FNC8-F1
#
_cell.length_a   1.000
_cell.length_b   1.000
_cell.length_c   1.000
_cell.angle_alpha   90.00
_cell.angle_beta   90.00
_cell.angle_gamma   90.00
#
_symmetry.space_group_name_H-M   'P 1'
#
loop_
_entity.id
_entity.type
_entity.pdbx_description
1 polymer ?
#
loop_
_entity_poly.entity_id
_entity_poly.type
_entity_poly.pdbx_seq_one_letter_code
_entity_poly.pdbx_strand_id
1 'polypeptide(L)'
;MAGIICLKQANPEDMEKEWQFVRDMPEDENGLTNEWTGVSREVFRDRALPQMLFFAEGKGLPEGYVPETFYFLWDGDTIVGQFRIRHFLCESLRIGAGHIGYFIAAPFRGKGYGTEGLRLTLKEARRIVPEEEIYLRVNRDNPASLHVMLKNGGRIVAQNDTKFFVRIANPGKGRYPDKTEAEALLAEAEQHNPGPWGNHSRTAAHCAEKIALGAGLCPEKAYVLGLLHDIGRRFGKRHLGHVSDGYTYMMQLGYPDAARICLTHSFNEMRLEGYVGSFDTTEAETELIRTKLKETVPDDYDLLIQLCDSISGAEGVMHIVDRMSDVKRRYGDYDQSKWDRNLELKAMFERRMNRNLYDAVEKDTFRPA
;
A
#
# COMPACT_ATOMS: atom_id res chain seq x y z
N MET A 1 19.57 -0.92 -34.39
CA MET A 1 19.54 0.14 -33.37
C MET A 1 18.78 -0.45 -32.19
N ALA A 2 19.41 -0.60 -31.02
CA ALA A 2 18.70 -1.05 -29.83
C ALA A 2 17.68 0.04 -29.47
N GLY A 3 16.40 -0.29 -29.41
CA GLY A 3 15.39 0.66 -28.98
C GLY A 3 15.55 0.99 -27.51
N ILE A 4 14.92 2.07 -27.07
CA ILE A 4 14.87 2.41 -25.64
C ILE A 4 13.97 1.36 -24.99
N ILE A 5 14.55 0.57 -24.09
CA ILE A 5 13.78 -0.40 -23.30
C ILE A 5 13.07 0.35 -22.18
N CYS A 6 11.74 0.21 -22.09
CA CYS A 6 10.96 0.83 -21.02
C CYS A 6 9.83 -0.09 -20.54
N LEU A 7 9.37 0.17 -19.32
CA LEU A 7 8.26 -0.55 -18.70
C LEU A 7 7.08 0.41 -18.62
N LYS A 8 5.92 0.01 -19.16
CA LYS A 8 4.68 0.77 -19.09
C LYS A 8 3.62 -0.03 -18.37
N GLN A 9 2.84 0.62 -17.51
CA GLN A 9 1.65 0.01 -16.92
C GLN A 9 0.60 -0.20 -18.03
N ALA A 10 -0.20 -1.25 -17.91
CA ALA A 10 -1.35 -1.48 -18.80
C ALA A 10 -2.21 -0.21 -18.90
N ASN A 11 -2.58 0.20 -20.11
CA ASN A 11 -3.27 1.47 -20.31
C ASN A 11 -4.15 1.50 -21.58
N PRO A 12 -5.20 2.34 -21.64
CA PRO A 12 -6.05 2.48 -22.81
C PRO A 12 -5.32 2.98 -24.07
N GLU A 13 -4.28 3.80 -23.92
CA GLU A 13 -3.57 4.42 -25.04
C GLU A 13 -2.79 3.39 -25.87
N ASP A 14 -2.24 2.36 -25.23
CA ASP A 14 -1.47 1.28 -25.84
C ASP A 14 -2.30 -0.01 -26.09
N MET A 15 -3.63 0.04 -25.84
CA MET A 15 -4.55 -1.11 -25.84
C MET A 15 -4.38 -2.05 -27.03
N GLU A 16 -4.20 -1.52 -28.25
CA GLU A 16 -4.12 -2.35 -29.46
C GLU A 16 -2.93 -3.32 -29.41
N LYS A 17 -1.78 -2.86 -28.90
CA LYS A 17 -0.56 -3.66 -28.82
C LYS A 17 -0.57 -4.58 -27.62
N GLU A 18 -1.12 -4.12 -26.50
CA GLU A 18 -1.34 -4.94 -25.32
C GLU A 18 -2.28 -6.11 -25.65
N TRP A 19 -3.35 -5.86 -26.39
CA TRP A 19 -4.26 -6.91 -26.89
C TRP A 19 -3.53 -7.94 -27.74
N GLN A 20 -2.80 -7.50 -28.76
CA GLN A 20 -2.05 -8.41 -29.65
C GLN A 20 -1.08 -9.29 -28.85
N PHE A 21 -0.34 -8.69 -27.92
CA PHE A 21 0.60 -9.41 -27.08
C PHE A 21 -0.10 -10.42 -26.16
N VAL A 22 -1.16 -10.00 -25.46
CA VAL A 22 -1.91 -10.84 -24.50
C VAL A 22 -2.65 -11.97 -25.20
N ARG A 23 -3.26 -11.73 -26.36
CA ARG A 23 -3.94 -12.76 -27.15
C ARG A 23 -2.99 -13.87 -27.58
N ASP A 24 -1.75 -13.51 -27.91
CA ASP A 24 -0.76 -14.44 -28.45
C ASP A 24 0.09 -15.12 -27.34
N MET A 25 -0.03 -14.67 -26.08
CA MET A 25 0.55 -15.35 -24.93
C MET A 25 -0.13 -16.70 -24.68
N PRO A 26 0.62 -17.78 -24.39
CA PRO A 26 0.05 -19.08 -24.04
C PRO A 26 -0.71 -19.04 -22.72
N GLU A 27 -1.66 -19.96 -22.54
CA GLU A 27 -2.53 -20.03 -21.35
C GLU A 27 -1.76 -20.31 -20.07
N ASP A 28 -0.73 -21.16 -20.12
CA ASP A 28 0.29 -21.31 -19.09
C ASP A 28 1.64 -21.51 -19.79
N GLU A 29 2.65 -20.75 -19.37
CA GLU A 29 4.02 -21.10 -19.66
C GLU A 29 4.91 -20.86 -18.44
N ASN A 30 5.59 -21.92 -18.00
CA ASN A 30 6.48 -21.91 -16.84
C ASN A 30 5.78 -21.43 -15.53
N GLY A 31 4.47 -21.66 -15.41
CA GLY A 31 3.69 -21.30 -14.22
C GLY A 31 3.28 -19.83 -14.15
N LEU A 32 3.40 -19.07 -15.25
CA LEU A 32 2.67 -17.83 -15.45
C LEU A 32 1.45 -18.10 -16.33
N THR A 33 0.26 -17.82 -15.81
CA THR A 33 -1.00 -18.07 -16.50
C THR A 33 -1.54 -16.83 -17.22
N ASN A 34 -2.27 -17.04 -18.30
CA ASN A 34 -2.96 -16.02 -19.09
C ASN A 34 -4.37 -16.50 -19.43
N GLU A 35 -5.37 -15.97 -18.73
CA GLU A 35 -6.79 -16.29 -18.98
C GLU A 35 -7.32 -15.67 -20.31
N TRP A 36 -6.53 -14.80 -20.95
CA TRP A 36 -6.91 -14.03 -22.13
C TRP A 36 -6.24 -14.53 -23.42
N THR A 37 -5.70 -15.75 -23.44
CA THR A 37 -5.18 -16.37 -24.66
C THR A 37 -6.29 -16.47 -25.72
N GLY A 38 -6.00 -16.02 -26.94
CA GLY A 38 -6.97 -16.05 -28.04
C GLY A 38 -8.14 -15.06 -27.89
N VAL A 39 -8.11 -14.14 -26.93
CA VAL A 39 -9.19 -13.16 -26.70
C VAL A 39 -9.43 -12.27 -27.93
N SER A 40 -10.72 -12.01 -28.25
CA SER A 40 -11.07 -11.05 -29.29
C SER A 40 -10.72 -9.62 -28.87
N ARG A 41 -10.56 -8.73 -29.84
CA ARG A 41 -10.25 -7.32 -29.60
C ARG A 41 -11.33 -6.64 -28.76
N GLU A 42 -12.59 -6.95 -29.05
CA GLU A 42 -13.77 -6.41 -28.36
C GLU A 42 -13.80 -6.87 -26.91
N VAL A 43 -13.59 -8.16 -26.66
CA VAL A 43 -13.55 -8.70 -25.30
C VAL A 43 -12.36 -8.14 -24.52
N PHE A 44 -11.21 -7.93 -25.16
CA PHE A 44 -10.08 -7.29 -24.51
C PHE A 44 -10.38 -5.85 -24.09
N ARG A 45 -10.95 -5.05 -25.01
CA ARG A 45 -11.34 -3.66 -24.76
C ARG A 45 -12.38 -3.54 -23.65
N ASP A 46 -13.42 -4.36 -23.70
CA ASP A 46 -14.60 -4.20 -22.84
C ASP A 46 -14.48 -4.95 -21.51
N ARG A 47 -13.55 -5.91 -21.39
CA ARG A 47 -13.40 -6.73 -20.18
C ARG A 47 -11.96 -6.85 -19.70
N ALA A 48 -11.05 -7.36 -20.52
CA ALA A 48 -9.71 -7.73 -20.05
C ALA A 48 -8.90 -6.52 -19.56
N LEU A 49 -8.77 -5.48 -20.39
CA LEU A 49 -8.04 -4.27 -20.00
C LEU A 49 -8.70 -3.54 -18.81
N PRO A 50 -10.03 -3.29 -18.81
CA PRO A 50 -10.70 -2.74 -17.63
C PRO A 50 -10.45 -3.55 -16.35
N GLN A 51 -10.46 -4.88 -16.44
CA GLN A 51 -10.19 -5.74 -15.29
C GLN A 51 -8.73 -5.61 -14.81
N MET A 52 -7.75 -5.55 -15.71
CA MET A 52 -6.34 -5.31 -15.34
C MET A 52 -6.17 -3.96 -14.61
N LEU A 53 -6.86 -2.91 -15.08
CA LEU A 53 -6.83 -1.58 -14.46
C LEU A 53 -7.52 -1.58 -13.09
N PHE A 54 -8.69 -2.21 -12.97
CA PHE A 54 -9.41 -2.31 -11.71
C PHE A 54 -8.67 -3.16 -10.67
N PHE A 55 -8.02 -4.25 -11.09
CA PHE A 55 -7.22 -5.08 -10.20
C PHE A 55 -6.00 -4.32 -9.67
N ALA A 56 -5.39 -3.44 -10.46
CA ALA A 56 -4.32 -2.57 -9.98
C ALA A 56 -4.78 -1.60 -8.88
N GLU A 57 -6.07 -1.22 -8.87
CA GLU A 57 -6.70 -0.37 -7.86
C GLU A 57 -7.38 -1.17 -6.73
N GLY A 58 -7.25 -2.49 -6.71
CA GLY A 58 -7.90 -3.36 -5.73
C GLY A 58 -9.41 -3.51 -5.90
N LYS A 59 -9.97 -3.11 -7.04
CA LYS A 59 -11.42 -3.15 -7.32
C LYS A 59 -11.82 -4.43 -8.03
N GLY A 60 -12.94 -5.01 -7.61
CA GLY A 60 -13.52 -6.21 -8.23
C GLY A 60 -12.66 -7.46 -8.05
N LEU A 61 -11.75 -7.48 -7.07
CA LEU A 61 -10.89 -8.62 -6.79
C LEU A 61 -11.73 -9.82 -6.33
N PRO A 62 -11.47 -11.04 -6.85
CA PRO A 62 -12.02 -12.26 -6.27
C PRO A 62 -11.55 -12.45 -4.83
N GLU A 63 -12.30 -13.21 -4.03
CA GLU A 63 -11.95 -13.48 -2.64
C GLU A 63 -10.56 -14.14 -2.53
N GLY A 64 -9.72 -13.62 -1.63
CA GLY A 64 -8.35 -14.11 -1.40
C GLY A 64 -7.30 -13.57 -2.37
N TYR A 65 -7.69 -12.76 -3.36
CA TYR A 65 -6.76 -12.09 -4.28
C TYR A 65 -6.28 -10.77 -3.67
N VAL A 66 -5.09 -10.35 -4.09
CA VAL A 66 -4.52 -9.05 -3.76
C VAL A 66 -4.48 -8.19 -5.03
N PRO A 67 -4.40 -6.86 -4.93
CA PRO A 67 -4.24 -6.03 -6.11
C PRO A 67 -3.00 -6.44 -6.92
N GLU A 68 -3.13 -6.38 -8.24
CA GLU A 68 -2.08 -6.78 -9.18
C GLU A 68 -1.95 -5.73 -10.27
N THR A 69 -0.77 -5.14 -10.42
CA THR A 69 -0.47 -4.20 -11.51
C THR A 69 0.21 -4.94 -12.66
N PHE A 70 -0.35 -4.77 -13.85
CA PHE A 70 0.16 -5.32 -15.10
C PHE A 70 1.07 -4.30 -15.78
N TYR A 71 2.26 -4.74 -16.18
CA TYR A 71 3.22 -3.97 -16.93
C TYR A 71 3.63 -4.69 -18.21
N PHE A 72 3.89 -3.93 -19.25
CA PHE A 72 4.43 -4.40 -20.50
C PHE A 72 5.85 -3.84 -20.69
N LEU A 73 6.77 -4.71 -21.09
CA LEU A 73 8.15 -4.35 -21.42
C LEU A 73 8.22 -4.04 -22.92
N TRP A 74 8.60 -2.81 -23.23
CA TRP A 74 8.71 -2.28 -24.58
C TRP A 74 10.16 -2.19 -25.01
N ASP A 75 10.45 -2.55 -26.25
CA ASP A 75 11.68 -2.20 -26.96
C ASP A 75 11.29 -1.32 -28.15
N GLY A 76 11.45 -0.01 -27.99
CA GLY A 76 10.88 0.97 -28.91
C GLY A 76 9.36 0.82 -29.00
N ASP A 77 8.87 0.37 -30.15
CA ASP A 77 7.44 0.30 -30.46
C ASP A 77 6.86 -1.13 -30.33
N THR A 78 7.68 -2.09 -29.89
CA THR A 78 7.32 -3.52 -29.77
C THR A 78 7.25 -3.95 -28.32
N ILE A 79 6.17 -4.62 -27.92
CA ILE A 79 6.09 -5.30 -26.63
C ILE A 79 6.83 -6.64 -26.72
N VAL A 80 7.78 -6.84 -25.81
CA VAL A 80 8.65 -8.04 -25.77
C VAL A 80 8.38 -8.93 -24.56
N GLY A 81 7.65 -8.42 -23.57
CA GLY A 81 7.34 -9.13 -22.33
C GLY A 81 6.21 -8.52 -21.53
N GLN A 82 5.66 -9.29 -20.60
CA GLN A 82 4.70 -8.82 -19.58
C GLN A 82 5.25 -9.16 -18.19
N PHE A 83 5.08 -8.22 -17.25
CA PHE A 83 5.43 -8.35 -15.85
C PHE A 83 4.20 -8.03 -15.01
N ARG A 84 4.00 -8.73 -13.90
CA ARG A 84 2.92 -8.48 -12.95
C ARG A 84 3.50 -8.27 -11.57
N ILE A 85 2.99 -7.28 -10.85
CA ILE A 85 3.34 -7.02 -9.46
C ILE A 85 2.09 -7.21 -8.63
N ARG A 86 2.06 -8.26 -7.80
CA ARG A 86 1.09 -8.42 -6.72
C ARG A 86 1.52 -7.54 -5.57
N HIS A 87 0.59 -6.72 -5.09
CA HIS A 87 0.94 -5.58 -4.25
C HIS A 87 1.45 -5.97 -2.88
N PHE A 88 1.07 -7.13 -2.36
CA PHE A 88 1.54 -7.68 -1.07
C PHE A 88 1.33 -9.20 -1.02
N LEU A 89 1.91 -9.88 -0.04
CA LEU A 89 1.75 -11.32 0.18
C LEU A 89 0.56 -11.61 1.11
N CYS A 90 -0.53 -12.11 0.53
CA CYS A 90 -1.50 -12.90 1.29
C CYS A 90 -0.96 -14.31 1.54
N GLU A 91 -1.66 -15.11 2.37
CA GLU A 91 -1.22 -16.45 2.79
C GLU A 91 -0.84 -17.35 1.62
N SER A 92 -1.66 -17.39 0.58
CA SER A 92 -1.40 -18.21 -0.62
C SER A 92 -0.14 -17.75 -1.39
N LEU A 93 0.16 -16.45 -1.37
CA LEU A 93 1.34 -15.89 -2.02
C LEU A 93 2.61 -16.07 -1.20
N ARG A 94 2.53 -16.17 0.14
CA ARG A 94 3.68 -16.40 1.04
C ARG A 94 4.34 -17.76 0.83
N ILE A 95 3.54 -18.76 0.47
CA ILE A 95 4.01 -20.12 0.15
C ILE A 95 3.95 -20.44 -1.35
N GLY A 96 3.38 -19.55 -2.15
CA GLY A 96 3.08 -19.77 -3.57
C GLY A 96 3.88 -18.91 -4.53
N ALA A 97 3.19 -18.15 -5.37
CA ALA A 97 3.75 -17.48 -6.54
C ALA A 97 4.60 -16.22 -6.23
N GLY A 98 4.52 -15.68 -5.01
CA GLY A 98 5.20 -14.45 -4.62
C GLY A 98 4.63 -13.20 -5.31
N HIS A 99 5.42 -12.12 -5.28
CA HIS A 99 5.00 -10.79 -5.76
C HIS A 99 5.07 -10.67 -7.27
N ILE A 100 6.14 -11.16 -7.89
CA ILE A 100 6.42 -10.88 -9.31
C ILE A 100 6.33 -12.16 -10.13
N GLY A 101 5.48 -12.12 -11.16
CA GLY A 101 5.48 -13.07 -12.27
C GLY A 101 5.78 -12.35 -13.59
N TYR A 102 6.46 -13.00 -14.52
CA TYR A 102 6.74 -12.41 -15.82
C TYR A 102 6.88 -13.42 -16.94
N PHE A 103 6.68 -12.95 -18.15
CA PHE A 103 6.82 -13.70 -19.39
C PHE A 103 7.56 -12.86 -20.43
N ILE A 104 8.45 -13.50 -21.17
CA ILE A 104 9.14 -12.93 -22.32
C ILE A 104 8.74 -13.74 -23.55
N ALA A 105 8.27 -13.05 -24.60
CA ALA A 105 7.85 -13.71 -25.83
C ALA A 105 9.02 -14.47 -26.47
N ALA A 106 8.74 -15.66 -27.03
CA ALA A 106 9.76 -16.60 -27.48
C ALA A 106 10.85 -16.00 -28.40
N PRO A 107 10.52 -15.13 -29.39
CA PRO A 107 11.53 -14.51 -30.26
C PRO A 107 12.51 -13.56 -29.54
N PHE A 108 12.20 -13.15 -28.31
CA PHE A 108 12.99 -12.20 -27.52
C PHE A 108 13.77 -12.87 -26.37
N ARG A 109 13.63 -14.19 -26.18
CA ARG A 109 14.37 -14.91 -25.14
C ARG A 109 15.88 -14.96 -25.44
N GLY A 110 16.70 -15.06 -24.40
CA GLY A 110 18.16 -15.10 -24.51
C GLY A 110 18.84 -13.77 -24.87
N LYS A 111 18.08 -12.68 -25.04
CA LYS A 111 18.58 -11.35 -25.44
C LYS A 111 18.71 -10.34 -24.30
N GLY A 112 18.50 -10.78 -23.05
CA GLY A 112 18.62 -9.93 -21.86
C GLY A 112 17.36 -9.22 -21.40
N TYR A 113 16.26 -9.25 -22.17
CA TYR A 113 15.00 -8.57 -21.80
C TYR A 113 14.41 -9.04 -20.46
N GLY A 114 14.53 -10.32 -20.11
CA GLY A 114 14.10 -10.81 -18.79
C GLY A 114 14.84 -10.11 -17.65
N THR A 115 16.16 -9.98 -17.77
CA THR A 115 17.02 -9.31 -16.78
C THR A 115 16.66 -7.84 -16.65
N GLU A 116 16.57 -7.13 -17.78
CA GLU A 116 16.28 -5.69 -17.78
C GLU A 116 14.83 -5.39 -17.36
N GLY A 117 13.88 -6.19 -17.82
CA GLY A 117 12.48 -6.08 -17.41
C GLY A 117 12.28 -6.32 -15.92
N LEU A 118 12.92 -7.34 -15.33
CA LEU A 118 12.87 -7.54 -13.88
C LEU A 118 13.52 -6.36 -13.13
N ARG A 119 14.65 -5.84 -13.63
CA ARG A 119 15.33 -4.67 -13.03
C ARG A 119 14.42 -3.43 -13.00
N LEU A 120 13.68 -3.17 -14.08
CA LEU A 120 12.70 -2.08 -14.15
C LEU A 120 11.48 -2.35 -13.26
N THR A 121 10.97 -3.57 -13.27
CA THR A 121 9.83 -3.99 -12.43
C THR A 121 10.14 -3.84 -10.95
N LEU A 122 11.36 -4.17 -10.51
CA LEU A 122 11.79 -3.97 -9.12
C LEU A 122 11.82 -2.49 -8.70
N LYS A 123 12.02 -1.54 -9.63
CA LYS A 123 11.93 -0.11 -9.31
C LYS A 123 10.49 0.29 -8.97
N GLU A 124 9.52 -0.24 -9.71
CA GLU A 124 8.10 -0.02 -9.44
C GLU A 124 7.65 -0.78 -8.19
N ALA A 125 8.09 -2.03 -8.03
CA ALA A 125 7.79 -2.86 -6.87
C ALA A 125 8.19 -2.19 -5.55
N ARG A 126 9.32 -1.46 -5.50
CA ARG A 126 9.74 -0.70 -4.30
C ARG A 126 8.73 0.35 -3.83
N ARG A 127 7.88 0.85 -4.73
CA ARG A 127 6.84 1.84 -4.40
C ARG A 127 5.54 1.19 -3.94
N ILE A 128 5.31 -0.04 -4.36
CA ILE A 128 4.03 -0.75 -4.20
C ILE A 128 4.13 -1.76 -3.06
N VAL A 129 5.18 -2.58 -3.07
CA VAL A 129 5.35 -3.76 -2.24
C VAL A 129 5.77 -3.36 -0.82
N PRO A 130 4.95 -3.67 0.19
CA PRO A 130 5.22 -3.36 1.58
C PRO A 130 6.28 -4.25 2.23
N GLU A 131 6.64 -5.42 1.67
CA GLU A 131 7.54 -6.44 2.25
C GLU A 131 9.05 -6.20 2.02
N GLU A 132 9.92 -6.72 2.92
CA GLU A 132 11.39 -6.41 2.98
C GLU A 132 12.08 -6.97 1.77
N GLU A 133 11.41 -7.93 1.16
CA GLU A 133 11.95 -8.76 0.14
C GLU A 133 10.86 -9.05 -0.86
N ILE A 134 11.17 -8.74 -2.10
CA ILE A 134 10.38 -9.17 -3.22
C ILE A 134 10.58 -10.68 -3.36
N TYR A 135 9.53 -11.40 -3.04
CA TYR A 135 9.41 -12.84 -3.24
C TYR A 135 9.11 -13.20 -4.70
N LEU A 136 9.87 -14.13 -5.25
CA LEU A 136 9.60 -14.78 -6.53
C LEU A 136 9.74 -16.30 -6.39
N ARG A 137 9.06 -17.02 -7.29
CA ARG A 137 9.15 -18.48 -7.41
C ARG A 137 9.45 -18.84 -8.86
N VAL A 138 10.29 -19.84 -9.08
CA VAL A 138 10.62 -20.34 -10.41
C VAL A 138 10.63 -21.87 -10.44
N ASN A 139 10.20 -22.45 -11.56
CA ASN A 139 10.28 -23.90 -11.78
C ASN A 139 11.74 -24.32 -11.95
N ARG A 140 12.11 -25.50 -11.44
CA ARG A 140 13.49 -26.03 -11.54
C ARG A 140 13.94 -26.28 -12.99
N ASP A 141 13.01 -26.58 -13.88
CA ASP A 141 13.22 -26.76 -15.31
C ASP A 141 13.32 -25.44 -16.08
N ASN A 142 13.20 -24.28 -15.40
CA ASN A 142 13.39 -22.95 -15.97
C ASN A 142 14.65 -22.26 -15.41
N PRO A 143 15.87 -22.75 -15.74
CA PRO A 143 17.12 -22.17 -15.27
C PRO A 143 17.36 -20.75 -15.79
N ALA A 144 16.78 -20.41 -16.95
CA ALA A 144 16.90 -19.07 -17.53
C ALA A 144 16.24 -18.00 -16.63
N SER A 145 15.04 -18.29 -16.12
CA SER A 145 14.33 -17.40 -15.21
C SER A 145 15.02 -17.31 -13.85
N LEU A 146 15.53 -18.43 -13.31
CA LEU A 146 16.35 -18.40 -12.10
C LEU A 146 17.57 -17.48 -12.26
N HIS A 147 18.28 -17.57 -13.39
CA HIS A 147 19.43 -16.71 -13.67
C HIS A 147 19.07 -15.22 -13.75
N VAL A 148 17.91 -14.89 -14.33
CA VAL A 148 17.37 -13.51 -14.33
C VAL A 148 17.16 -13.00 -12.91
N MET A 149 16.58 -13.82 -12.03
CA MET A 149 16.34 -13.45 -10.63
C MET A 149 17.68 -13.24 -9.88
N LEU A 150 18.63 -14.16 -10.02
CA LEU A 150 19.94 -14.06 -9.38
C LEU A 150 20.73 -12.83 -9.85
N LYS A 151 20.71 -12.52 -11.16
CA LYS A 151 21.33 -11.31 -11.71
C LYS A 151 20.75 -10.01 -11.17
N ASN A 152 19.50 -10.04 -10.71
CA ASN A 152 18.83 -8.90 -10.09
C ASN A 152 18.95 -8.90 -8.55
N GLY A 153 19.96 -9.60 -8.00
CA GLY A 153 20.22 -9.64 -6.56
C GLY A 153 19.37 -10.64 -5.79
N GLY A 154 18.74 -11.59 -6.49
CA GLY A 154 18.00 -12.68 -5.87
C GLY A 154 18.91 -13.67 -5.18
N ARG A 155 18.43 -14.21 -4.06
CA ARG A 155 19.02 -15.35 -3.36
C ARG A 155 17.98 -16.45 -3.21
N ILE A 156 18.40 -17.69 -3.41
CA ILE A 156 17.55 -18.85 -3.15
C ILE A 156 17.44 -19.00 -1.63
N VAL A 157 16.23 -18.96 -1.10
CA VAL A 157 15.97 -19.12 0.35
C VAL A 157 15.38 -20.47 0.69
N ALA A 158 14.74 -21.14 -0.28
CA ALA A 158 14.20 -22.48 -0.14
C ALA A 158 14.08 -23.15 -1.52
N GLN A 159 13.90 -24.47 -1.51
CA GLN A 159 13.61 -25.26 -2.71
C GLN A 159 12.76 -26.47 -2.32
N ASN A 160 12.01 -27.00 -3.30
CA ASN A 160 11.39 -28.32 -3.22
C ASN A 160 11.69 -29.11 -4.51
N ASP A 161 10.97 -30.22 -4.73
CA ASP A 161 11.20 -31.11 -5.87
C ASP A 161 10.95 -30.44 -7.23
N THR A 162 10.16 -29.36 -7.28
CA THR A 162 9.74 -28.74 -8.54
C THR A 162 10.09 -27.26 -8.66
N LYS A 163 10.35 -26.55 -7.56
CA LYS A 163 10.53 -25.09 -7.53
C LYS A 163 11.76 -24.64 -6.73
N PHE A 164 12.29 -23.49 -7.12
CA PHE A 164 13.13 -22.63 -6.29
C PHE A 164 12.32 -21.43 -5.80
N PHE A 165 12.59 -21.02 -4.57
CA PHE A 165 12.00 -19.87 -3.91
C PHE A 165 13.08 -18.81 -3.71
N VAL A 166 12.89 -17.65 -4.31
CA VAL A 166 13.92 -16.60 -4.41
C VAL A 166 13.43 -15.33 -3.74
N ARG A 167 14.31 -14.70 -2.96
CA ARG A 167 14.05 -13.40 -2.33
C ARG A 167 15.04 -12.38 -2.89
N ILE A 168 14.54 -11.22 -3.27
CA ILE A 168 15.32 -10.05 -3.68
C ILE A 168 15.09 -8.97 -2.64
N ALA A 169 16.16 -8.35 -2.12
CA ALA A 169 16.01 -7.25 -1.16
C ALA A 169 15.15 -6.13 -1.75
N ASN A 170 14.19 -5.64 -0.97
CA ASN A 170 13.38 -4.48 -1.25
C ASN A 170 13.87 -3.34 -0.35
N PRO A 171 14.95 -2.63 -0.69
CA PRO A 171 15.42 -1.50 0.12
C PRO A 171 14.44 -0.32 0.13
N GLY A 172 13.31 -0.43 -0.58
CA GLY A 172 12.16 0.46 -0.46
C GLY A 172 11.22 0.10 0.71
N LYS A 173 11.35 -1.08 1.33
CA LYS A 173 10.83 -1.35 2.68
C LYS A 173 11.79 -0.78 3.72
N GLY A 174 11.29 -0.66 4.94
CA GLY A 174 11.85 0.07 6.05
C GLY A 174 11.18 1.41 6.21
N ARG A 175 10.11 1.72 5.44
CA ARG A 175 9.40 2.98 5.64
C ARG A 175 8.50 2.95 6.89
N TYR A 176 8.24 1.79 7.47
CA TYR A 176 7.48 1.61 8.71
C TYR A 176 7.93 0.30 9.38
N PRO A 177 7.81 0.16 10.72
CA PRO A 177 8.22 -1.03 11.44
C PRO A 177 7.34 -2.24 11.10
N ASP A 178 7.79 -3.47 11.40
CA ASP A 178 6.88 -4.62 11.34
C ASP A 178 5.84 -4.58 12.46
N LYS A 179 4.82 -5.45 12.39
CA LYS A 179 3.72 -5.46 13.37
C LYS A 179 4.19 -5.68 14.81
N THR A 180 5.16 -6.56 15.03
CA THR A 180 5.66 -6.87 16.38
C THR A 180 6.43 -5.67 16.95
N GLU A 181 7.27 -5.05 16.13
CA GLU A 181 8.00 -3.85 16.51
C GLU A 181 7.07 -2.65 16.74
N ALA A 182 6.03 -2.46 15.91
CA ALA A 182 5.03 -1.41 16.10
C ALA A 182 4.28 -1.55 17.44
N GLU A 183 3.88 -2.78 17.79
CA GLU A 183 3.25 -3.08 19.08
C GLU A 183 4.19 -2.80 20.25
N ALA A 184 5.47 -3.14 20.13
CA ALA A 184 6.49 -2.83 21.13
C ALA A 184 6.72 -1.31 21.29
N LEU A 185 6.78 -0.56 20.18
CA LEU A 185 6.91 0.89 20.18
C LEU A 185 5.73 1.57 20.88
N LEU A 186 4.49 1.14 20.61
CA LEU A 186 3.32 1.67 21.30
C LEU A 186 3.35 1.35 22.80
N ALA A 187 3.66 0.10 23.16
CA ALA A 187 3.72 -0.33 24.56
C ALA A 187 4.79 0.43 25.35
N GLU A 188 5.95 0.71 24.76
CA GLU A 188 6.98 1.57 25.36
C GLU A 188 6.50 3.02 25.49
N ALA A 189 5.82 3.56 24.47
CA ALA A 189 5.34 4.92 24.48
C ALA A 189 4.26 5.17 25.54
N GLU A 190 3.39 4.19 25.80
CA GLU A 190 2.38 4.26 26.86
C GLU A 190 3.00 4.30 28.27
N GLN A 191 4.20 3.74 28.47
CA GLN A 191 4.92 3.87 29.74
C GLN A 191 5.39 5.30 29.98
N HIS A 192 5.75 6.03 28.91
CA HIS A 192 6.22 7.41 28.99
C HIS A 192 5.07 8.42 29.15
N ASN A 193 3.93 8.15 28.52
CA ASN A 193 2.73 8.98 28.66
C ASN A 193 1.47 8.09 28.75
N PRO A 194 1.10 7.60 29.95
CA PRO A 194 -0.09 6.77 30.09
C PRO A 194 -1.37 7.55 29.79
N GLY A 195 -2.32 6.92 29.10
CA GLY A 195 -3.63 7.53 28.87
C GLY A 195 -4.48 6.84 27.80
N PRO A 196 -5.67 7.38 27.51
CA PRO A 196 -6.63 6.79 26.59
C PRO A 196 -6.17 6.78 25.11
N TRP A 197 -5.08 7.50 24.79
CA TRP A 197 -4.59 7.64 23.42
C TRP A 197 -4.00 6.34 22.86
N GLY A 198 -3.42 5.47 23.70
CA GLY A 198 -2.94 4.18 23.22
C GLY A 198 -4.08 3.27 22.75
N ASN A 199 -5.20 3.27 23.48
CA ASN A 199 -6.41 2.56 23.05
C ASN A 199 -7.06 3.21 21.82
N HIS A 200 -7.02 4.54 21.70
CA HIS A 200 -7.40 5.22 20.46
C HIS A 200 -6.57 4.73 19.26
N SER A 201 -5.24 4.64 19.42
CA SER A 201 -4.35 4.07 18.40
C SER A 201 -4.67 2.61 18.06
N ARG A 202 -4.98 1.76 19.05
CA ARG A 202 -5.39 0.37 18.81
C ARG A 202 -6.71 0.28 18.03
N THR A 203 -7.67 1.14 18.34
CA THR A 203 -8.94 1.26 17.58
C THR A 203 -8.67 1.71 16.15
N ALA A 204 -7.81 2.72 15.95
CA ALA A 204 -7.44 3.20 14.63
C ALA A 204 -6.74 2.11 13.80
N ALA A 205 -5.82 1.36 14.42
CA ALA A 205 -5.13 0.23 13.81
C ALA A 205 -6.10 -0.87 13.36
N HIS A 206 -7.07 -1.24 14.21
CA HIS A 206 -8.10 -2.21 13.87
C HIS A 206 -8.97 -1.75 12.70
N CYS A 207 -9.49 -0.52 12.77
CA CYS A 207 -10.26 0.07 11.68
C CYS A 207 -9.48 0.05 10.37
N ALA A 208 -8.21 0.47 10.41
CA ALA A 208 -7.34 0.53 9.25
C ALA A 208 -7.09 -0.86 8.64
N GLU A 209 -6.79 -1.87 9.47
CA GLU A 209 -6.61 -3.26 9.03
C GLU A 209 -7.86 -3.81 8.31
N LYS A 210 -9.04 -3.63 8.92
CA LYS A 210 -10.31 -4.14 8.39
C LYS A 210 -10.72 -3.44 7.11
N ILE A 211 -10.59 -2.11 7.06
CA ILE A 211 -10.91 -1.33 5.86
C ILE A 211 -9.93 -1.66 4.74
N ALA A 212 -8.63 -1.74 5.04
CA ALA A 212 -7.61 -2.09 4.06
C ALA A 212 -7.88 -3.45 3.43
N LEU A 213 -8.25 -4.46 4.23
CA LEU A 213 -8.61 -5.78 3.75
C LEU A 213 -9.74 -5.74 2.72
N GLY A 214 -10.80 -4.97 2.98
CA GLY A 214 -11.91 -4.83 2.03
C GLY A 214 -11.58 -3.91 0.85
N ALA A 215 -10.71 -2.93 1.04
CA ALA A 215 -10.43 -1.88 0.05
C ALA A 215 -9.25 -2.22 -0.89
N GLY A 216 -8.71 -3.43 -0.81
CA GLY A 216 -7.55 -3.85 -1.60
C GLY A 216 -6.27 -3.12 -1.22
N LEU A 217 -6.07 -2.81 0.07
CA LEU A 217 -4.81 -2.29 0.60
C LEU A 217 -4.14 -3.35 1.48
N CYS A 218 -2.85 -3.21 1.77
CA CYS A 218 -2.15 -4.14 2.66
C CYS A 218 -2.66 -3.97 4.11
N PRO A 219 -3.34 -4.98 4.70
CA PRO A 219 -3.92 -4.84 6.04
C PRO A 219 -2.86 -4.65 7.13
N GLU A 220 -1.74 -5.35 7.02
CA GLU A 220 -0.63 -5.27 7.98
C GLU A 220 -0.01 -3.87 8.00
N LYS A 221 0.25 -3.29 6.82
CA LYS A 221 0.75 -1.91 6.70
C LYS A 221 -0.26 -0.92 7.29
N ALA A 222 -1.54 -1.05 6.94
CA ALA A 222 -2.60 -0.18 7.45
C ALA A 222 -2.70 -0.27 8.98
N TYR A 223 -2.62 -1.47 9.55
CA TYR A 223 -2.59 -1.70 10.99
C TYR A 223 -1.42 -0.95 11.64
N VAL A 224 -0.18 -1.14 11.17
CA VAL A 224 1.01 -0.50 11.74
C VAL A 224 0.92 1.02 11.68
N LEU A 225 0.55 1.56 10.52
CA LEU A 225 0.42 3.01 10.33
C LEU A 225 -0.69 3.59 11.23
N GLY A 226 -1.82 2.89 11.37
CA GLY A 226 -2.89 3.26 12.28
C GLY A 226 -2.50 3.15 13.76
N LEU A 227 -1.66 2.17 14.13
CA LEU A 227 -1.19 2.00 15.50
C LEU A 227 -0.25 3.14 15.93
N LEU A 228 0.59 3.59 15.00
CA LEU A 228 1.66 4.56 15.29
C LEU A 228 1.31 6.00 14.89
N HIS A 229 0.14 6.27 14.30
CA HIS A 229 -0.21 7.61 13.81
C HIS A 229 -0.07 8.71 14.87
N ASP A 230 -0.41 8.37 16.12
CA ASP A 230 -0.44 9.29 17.27
C ASP A 230 0.79 9.12 18.20
N ILE A 231 1.83 8.40 17.76
CA ILE A 231 2.98 8.00 18.61
C ILE A 231 3.76 9.19 19.19
N GLY A 232 3.65 10.38 18.57
CA GLY A 232 4.23 11.61 19.11
C GLY A 232 3.71 11.98 20.50
N ARG A 233 2.55 11.46 20.90
CA ARG A 233 2.05 11.58 22.29
C ARG A 233 2.98 10.94 23.32
N ARG A 234 3.91 10.07 22.92
CA ARG A 234 5.00 9.57 23.78
C ARG A 234 5.73 10.70 24.53
N PHE A 235 5.89 11.86 23.90
CA PHE A 235 6.69 12.98 24.42
C PHE A 235 5.89 13.95 25.30
N GLY A 236 4.64 13.62 25.62
CA GLY A 236 3.82 14.35 26.58
C GLY A 236 2.46 14.75 26.03
N LYS A 237 1.71 15.51 26.84
CA LYS A 237 0.36 15.99 26.49
C LYS A 237 0.46 17.24 25.62
N ARG A 238 0.82 17.05 24.36
CA ARG A 238 0.92 18.11 23.35
C ARG A 238 -0.25 18.07 22.37
N HIS A 239 -0.69 19.24 21.92
CA HIS A 239 -1.65 19.41 20.82
C HIS A 239 -0.87 19.36 19.51
N LEU A 240 -0.72 20.44 18.75
CA LEU A 240 -0.02 20.39 17.46
C LEU A 240 1.38 19.76 17.55
N GLY A 241 2.06 19.93 18.69
CA GLY A 241 3.40 19.39 18.91
C GLY A 241 3.55 17.88 18.76
N HIS A 242 2.51 17.07 19.02
CA HIS A 242 2.62 15.61 18.84
C HIS A 242 2.87 15.24 17.36
N VAL A 243 2.45 16.08 16.41
CA VAL A 243 2.67 15.86 14.98
C VAL A 243 4.16 15.93 14.65
N SER A 244 4.84 17.01 15.06
CA SER A 244 6.29 17.17 14.83
C SER A 244 7.11 16.15 15.61
N ASP A 245 6.68 15.80 16.83
CA ASP A 245 7.34 14.79 17.66
C ASP A 245 7.28 13.41 17.02
N GLY A 246 6.08 12.98 16.59
CA GLY A 246 5.87 11.70 15.93
C GLY A 246 6.64 11.60 14.61
N TYR A 247 6.57 12.65 13.77
CA TYR A 247 7.32 12.73 12.53
C TYR A 247 8.84 12.59 12.78
N THR A 248 9.39 13.38 13.70
CA THR A 248 10.83 13.39 13.98
C THR A 248 11.29 12.05 14.56
N TYR A 249 10.53 11.49 15.49
CA TYR A 249 10.85 10.21 16.12
C TYR A 249 10.87 9.06 15.11
N MET A 250 9.84 8.96 14.28
CA MET A 250 9.77 7.91 13.26
C MET A 250 10.85 8.08 12.18
N MET A 251 11.21 9.32 11.80
CA MET A 251 12.34 9.57 10.90
C MET A 251 13.67 9.12 11.50
N GLN A 252 13.90 9.33 12.81
CA GLN A 252 15.13 8.90 13.48
C GLN A 252 15.26 7.38 13.56
N LEU A 253 14.14 6.67 13.70
CA LEU A 253 14.09 5.21 13.64
C LEU A 253 14.20 4.66 12.21
N GLY A 254 14.23 5.55 11.20
CA GLY A 254 14.34 5.17 9.81
C GLY A 254 13.01 4.78 9.16
N TYR A 255 11.87 5.18 9.73
CA TYR A 255 10.50 4.84 9.31
C TYR A 255 9.73 6.02 8.65
N PRO A 256 10.09 6.45 7.41
CA PRO A 256 9.50 7.61 6.75
C PRO A 256 8.00 7.51 6.37
N ASP A 257 7.42 6.33 6.14
CA ASP A 257 5.96 6.17 5.95
C ASP A 257 5.22 6.38 7.28
N ALA A 258 5.70 5.77 8.38
CA ALA A 258 5.11 6.01 9.69
C ALA A 258 5.26 7.48 10.11
N ALA A 259 6.42 8.09 9.84
CA ALA A 259 6.65 9.51 10.04
C ALA A 259 5.69 10.37 9.22
N ARG A 260 5.50 10.04 7.95
CA ARG A 260 4.53 10.73 7.08
C ARG A 260 3.13 10.66 7.68
N ILE A 261 2.67 9.49 8.13
CA ILE A 261 1.35 9.36 8.74
C ILE A 261 1.24 10.16 10.04
N CYS A 262 2.28 10.19 10.89
CA CYS A 262 2.32 11.08 12.06
C CYS A 262 2.13 12.55 11.66
N LEU A 263 2.71 12.95 10.53
CA LEU A 263 2.58 14.29 9.97
C LEU A 263 1.19 14.56 9.37
N THR A 264 0.56 13.61 8.69
CA THR A 264 -0.60 13.85 7.82
C THR A 264 -1.95 13.50 8.44
N HIS A 265 -2.01 12.62 9.44
CA HIS A 265 -3.29 12.09 9.97
C HIS A 265 -4.25 13.19 10.46
N SER A 266 -3.72 14.30 10.97
CA SER A 266 -4.51 15.43 11.49
C SER A 266 -4.93 16.46 10.43
N PHE A 267 -4.49 16.33 9.16
CA PHE A 267 -4.61 17.37 8.13
C PHE A 267 -5.26 16.87 6.84
N ASN A 268 -6.58 16.76 6.82
CA ASN A 268 -7.34 16.29 5.65
C ASN A 268 -7.08 17.08 4.35
N GLU A 269 -6.75 18.36 4.44
CA GLU A 269 -6.40 19.22 3.29
C GLU A 269 -4.89 19.41 3.09
N MET A 270 -4.03 18.75 3.87
CA MET A 270 -2.58 18.93 3.84
C MET A 270 -2.13 20.37 4.10
N ARG A 271 -2.90 21.10 4.92
CA ARG A 271 -2.66 22.51 5.29
C ARG A 271 -2.66 22.66 6.80
N LEU A 272 -1.67 23.40 7.31
CA LEU A 272 -1.51 23.63 8.75
C LEU A 272 -2.75 24.28 9.37
N GLU A 273 -3.42 25.15 8.61
CA GLU A 273 -4.61 25.90 9.02
C GLU A 273 -5.82 24.98 9.29
N GLY A 274 -5.81 23.75 8.79
CA GLY A 274 -6.84 22.73 9.06
C GLY A 274 -6.66 21.98 10.39
N TYR A 275 -5.68 22.35 11.22
CA TYR A 275 -5.48 21.74 12.52
C TYR A 275 -6.57 22.15 13.52
N VAL A 276 -7.03 21.19 14.32
CA VAL A 276 -8.03 21.42 15.37
C VAL A 276 -7.38 21.16 16.73
N GLY A 277 -7.05 22.22 17.45
CA GLY A 277 -6.38 22.18 18.75
C GLY A 277 -5.54 23.43 19.01
N SER A 278 -4.78 23.45 20.12
CA SER A 278 -3.85 24.54 20.39
C SER A 278 -2.56 24.39 19.58
N PHE A 279 -1.98 25.53 19.21
CA PHE A 279 -0.68 25.62 18.55
C PHE A 279 0.40 25.73 19.65
N ASP A 280 0.81 24.59 20.19
CA ASP A 280 1.81 24.47 21.26
C ASP A 280 3.21 24.07 20.73
N THR A 281 3.50 24.46 19.50
CA THR A 281 4.76 24.26 18.79
C THR A 281 5.66 25.49 18.87
N THR A 282 6.96 25.25 18.87
CA THR A 282 7.97 26.27 18.56
C THR A 282 7.87 26.72 17.11
N GLU A 283 8.49 27.85 16.77
CA GLU A 283 8.54 28.35 15.39
C GLU A 283 9.19 27.34 14.44
N ALA A 284 10.28 26.69 14.88
CA ALA A 284 10.97 25.66 14.11
C ALA A 284 10.11 24.40 13.85
N GLU A 285 9.38 23.92 14.86
CA GLU A 285 8.44 22.80 14.70
C GLU A 285 7.28 23.16 13.78
N THR A 286 6.75 24.38 13.90
CA THR A 286 5.67 24.87 13.05
C THR A 286 6.09 24.95 11.58
N GLU A 287 7.29 25.46 11.32
CA GLU A 287 7.85 25.54 9.97
C GLU A 287 8.17 24.15 9.39
N LEU A 288 8.65 23.22 10.23
CA LEU A 288 8.83 21.83 9.85
C LEU A 288 7.52 21.22 9.35
N ILE A 289 6.44 21.33 10.15
CA ILE A 289 5.12 20.80 9.79
C ILE A 289 4.63 21.44 8.49
N ARG A 290 4.68 22.78 8.39
CA ARG A 290 4.22 23.53 7.20
C ARG A 290 4.96 23.11 5.94
N THR A 291 6.29 23.06 6.00
CA THR A 291 7.13 22.67 4.86
C THR A 291 6.86 21.23 4.45
N LYS A 292 6.84 20.29 5.41
CA LYS A 292 6.68 18.87 5.10
C LYS A 292 5.29 18.50 4.61
N LEU A 293 4.24 19.16 5.11
CA LEU A 293 2.89 19.00 4.55
C LEU A 293 2.84 19.42 3.08
N LYS A 294 3.49 20.53 2.73
CA LYS A 294 3.55 21.04 1.34
C LYS A 294 4.33 20.13 0.39
N GLU A 295 5.38 19.47 0.88
CA GLU A 295 6.19 18.52 0.10
C GLU A 295 5.50 17.16 -0.06
N THR A 296 4.52 16.85 0.79
CA THR A 296 3.89 15.53 0.85
C THR A 296 2.72 15.44 -0.13
N VAL A 297 2.76 14.40 -0.96
CA VAL A 297 1.59 13.94 -1.72
C VAL A 297 0.97 12.77 -0.95
N PRO A 298 -0.26 12.90 -0.40
CA PRO A 298 -0.88 11.83 0.37
C PRO A 298 -1.20 10.64 -0.53
N ASP A 299 -0.97 9.42 -0.01
CA ASP A 299 -1.41 8.18 -0.66
C ASP A 299 -2.68 7.61 0.01
N ASP A 300 -3.13 6.45 -0.46
CA ASP A 300 -4.33 5.81 0.08
C ASP A 300 -4.24 5.47 1.58
N TYR A 301 -3.04 5.27 2.13
CA TYR A 301 -2.87 5.04 3.57
C TYR A 301 -3.03 6.34 4.36
N ASP A 302 -2.55 7.48 3.85
CA ASP A 302 -2.80 8.79 4.47
C ASP A 302 -4.31 9.05 4.59
N LEU A 303 -5.04 8.83 3.50
CA LEU A 303 -6.50 8.99 3.45
C LEU A 303 -7.22 7.99 4.37
N LEU A 304 -6.74 6.74 4.42
CA LEU A 304 -7.28 5.71 5.28
C LEU A 304 -7.10 6.06 6.76
N ILE A 305 -5.91 6.48 7.17
CA ILE A 305 -5.62 6.77 8.58
C ILE A 305 -6.37 8.04 9.03
N GLN A 306 -6.53 9.05 8.17
CA GLN A 306 -7.41 10.20 8.46
C GLN A 306 -8.86 9.76 8.75
N LEU A 307 -9.42 8.85 7.93
CA LEU A 307 -10.73 8.28 8.20
C LEU A 307 -10.75 7.51 9.52
N CYS A 308 -9.75 6.64 9.76
CA CYS A 308 -9.69 5.81 10.96
C CYS A 308 -9.58 6.63 12.24
N ASP A 309 -8.78 7.70 12.25
CA ASP A 309 -8.69 8.65 13.37
C ASP A 309 -10.06 9.29 13.67
N SER A 310 -10.80 9.66 12.62
CA SER A 310 -12.13 10.28 12.73
C SER A 310 -13.25 9.36 13.22
N ILE A 311 -13.02 8.05 13.33
CA ILE A 311 -13.98 7.07 13.86
C ILE A 311 -13.44 6.31 15.08
N SER A 312 -12.24 6.64 15.55
CA SER A 312 -11.61 5.95 16.67
C SER A 312 -11.85 6.67 17.99
N GLY A 313 -12.21 5.87 18.99
CA GLY A 313 -12.27 6.26 20.39
C GLY A 313 -11.48 5.28 21.27
N ALA A 314 -11.27 5.67 22.53
CA ALA A 314 -10.51 4.88 23.49
C ALA A 314 -11.26 3.64 24.02
N GLU A 315 -12.58 3.60 23.86
CA GLU A 315 -13.44 2.47 24.24
C GLU A 315 -13.86 1.61 23.04
N GLY A 316 -13.45 1.98 21.82
CA GLY A 316 -13.83 1.31 20.58
C GLY A 316 -14.24 2.28 19.48
N VAL A 317 -14.88 1.74 18.45
CA VAL A 317 -15.25 2.49 17.24
C VAL A 317 -16.48 3.37 17.48
N MET A 318 -16.39 4.62 17.03
CA MET A 318 -17.44 5.62 17.12
C MET A 318 -18.12 5.86 15.77
N HIS A 319 -19.37 6.33 15.78
CA HIS A 319 -19.94 6.89 14.57
C HIS A 319 -19.24 8.21 14.24
N ILE A 320 -18.91 8.42 12.97
CA ILE A 320 -18.11 9.56 12.51
C ILE A 320 -18.73 10.91 12.90
N VAL A 321 -20.06 11.02 12.82
CA VAL A 321 -20.82 12.23 13.20
C VAL A 321 -20.75 12.48 14.70
N ASP A 322 -20.86 11.43 15.52
CA ASP A 322 -20.77 11.55 16.98
C ASP A 322 -19.36 11.97 17.40
N ARG A 323 -18.34 11.40 16.77
CA ARG A 323 -16.93 11.72 17.02
C ARG A 323 -16.63 13.18 16.68
N MET A 324 -17.03 13.66 15.51
CA MET A 324 -16.80 15.04 15.10
C MET A 324 -17.63 16.03 15.93
N SER A 325 -18.86 15.67 16.31
CA SER A 325 -19.71 16.47 17.21
C SER A 325 -19.10 16.61 18.60
N ASP A 326 -18.48 15.54 19.13
CA ASP A 326 -17.73 15.60 20.39
C ASP A 326 -16.50 16.53 20.29
N VAL A 327 -15.75 16.49 19.18
CA VAL A 327 -14.64 17.43 18.96
C VAL A 327 -15.14 18.87 18.93
N LYS A 328 -16.21 19.15 18.16
CA LYS A 328 -16.82 20.49 18.10
C LYS A 328 -17.23 20.99 19.48
N ARG A 329 -17.82 20.14 20.32
CA ARG A 329 -18.19 20.49 21.70
C ARG A 329 -16.98 20.83 22.57
N ARG A 330 -15.84 20.13 22.40
CA ARG A 330 -14.62 20.34 23.19
C ARG A 330 -13.86 21.62 22.81
N TYR A 331 -13.85 21.97 21.52
CA TYR A 331 -13.05 23.09 20.99
C TYR A 331 -13.89 24.29 20.54
N GLY A 332 -15.22 24.22 20.65
CA GLY A 332 -16.16 25.30 20.33
C GLY A 332 -16.55 25.35 18.85
N ASP A 333 -15.59 25.15 17.95
CA ASP A 333 -15.82 25.10 16.51
C ASP A 333 -15.16 23.86 15.88
N TYR A 334 -15.69 23.42 14.74
CA TYR A 334 -15.12 22.35 13.94
C TYR A 334 -15.20 22.76 12.48
N ASP A 335 -14.05 22.77 11.82
CA ASP A 335 -13.95 23.18 10.43
C ASP A 335 -14.87 22.33 9.53
N GLN A 336 -15.76 22.99 8.80
CA GLN A 336 -16.76 22.32 7.97
C GLN A 336 -16.11 21.56 6.81
N SER A 337 -15.01 22.07 6.25
CA SER A 337 -14.31 21.38 5.15
C SER A 337 -13.72 20.05 5.63
N LYS A 338 -13.17 20.01 6.85
CA LYS A 338 -12.69 18.79 7.51
C LYS A 338 -13.82 17.79 7.75
N TRP A 339 -14.98 18.28 8.16
CA TRP A 339 -16.16 17.45 8.39
C TRP A 339 -16.61 16.77 7.09
N ASP A 340 -16.80 17.57 6.04
CA ASP A 340 -17.24 17.08 4.74
C ASP A 340 -16.22 16.11 4.16
N ARG A 341 -14.93 16.41 4.32
CA ARG A 341 -13.85 15.55 3.86
C ARG A 341 -13.84 14.18 4.56
N ASN A 342 -14.11 14.12 5.86
CA ASN A 342 -14.25 12.84 6.58
C ASN A 342 -15.43 12.02 6.07
N LEU A 343 -16.56 12.65 5.74
CA LEU A 343 -17.71 11.97 5.13
C LEU A 343 -17.40 11.47 3.70
N GLU A 344 -16.65 12.25 2.91
CA GLU A 344 -16.18 11.82 1.59
C GLU A 344 -15.25 10.61 1.68
N LEU A 345 -14.30 10.62 2.63
CA LEU A 345 -13.40 9.50 2.87
C LEU A 345 -14.17 8.24 3.26
N LYS A 346 -15.14 8.36 4.17
CA LYS A 346 -16.05 7.26 4.52
C LYS A 346 -16.73 6.70 3.27
N ALA A 347 -17.36 7.55 2.46
CA ALA A 347 -18.07 7.11 1.27
C ALA A 347 -17.12 6.50 0.22
N MET A 348 -15.89 7.02 0.10
CA MET A 348 -14.86 6.48 -0.78
C MET A 348 -14.48 5.04 -0.38
N PHE A 349 -14.17 4.79 0.89
CA PHE A 349 -13.77 3.46 1.35
C PHE A 349 -14.94 2.47 1.36
N GLU A 350 -16.17 2.90 1.69
CA GLU A 350 -17.35 2.03 1.54
C GLU A 350 -17.56 1.57 0.10
N ARG A 351 -17.35 2.45 -0.88
CA ARG A 351 -17.39 2.08 -2.31
C ARG A 351 -16.28 1.11 -2.69
N ARG A 352 -15.05 1.31 -2.19
CA ARG A 352 -13.92 0.39 -2.47
C ARG A 352 -14.16 -1.00 -1.87
N MET A 353 -14.67 -1.06 -0.64
CA MET A 353 -14.99 -2.31 0.04
C MET A 353 -16.27 -2.98 -0.46
N ASN A 354 -17.13 -2.23 -1.16
CA ASN A 354 -18.52 -2.62 -1.44
C ASN A 354 -19.25 -3.10 -0.17
N ARG A 355 -19.01 -2.43 0.95
CA ARG A 355 -19.50 -2.82 2.29
C ARG A 355 -19.68 -1.58 3.17
N ASN A 356 -20.66 -1.62 4.07
CA ASN A 356 -20.83 -0.59 5.09
C ASN A 356 -19.58 -0.51 6.00
N LEU A 357 -19.15 0.71 6.31
CA LEU A 357 -17.96 0.97 7.10
C LEU A 357 -18.04 0.30 8.49
N TYR A 358 -19.13 0.50 9.21
CA TYR A 358 -19.27 0.09 10.62
C TYR A 358 -19.36 -1.42 10.77
N ASP A 359 -19.97 -2.10 9.78
CA ASP A 359 -20.00 -3.56 9.70
C ASP A 359 -18.61 -4.14 9.38
N ALA A 360 -17.79 -3.41 8.61
CA ALA A 360 -16.44 -3.84 8.26
C ALA A 360 -15.49 -3.73 9.46
N VAL A 361 -15.58 -2.65 10.23
CA VAL A 361 -14.72 -2.38 11.40
C VAL A 361 -15.29 -2.90 12.72
N GLU A 362 -16.29 -3.79 12.66
CA GLU A 362 -16.82 -4.49 13.83
C GLU A 362 -17.25 -3.55 14.97
N LYS A 363 -17.88 -2.41 14.62
CA LYS A 363 -18.09 -1.28 15.55
C LYS A 363 -18.72 -1.70 16.88
N ASP A 364 -19.71 -2.59 16.84
CA ASP A 364 -20.48 -2.96 18.02
C ASP A 364 -19.73 -3.95 18.93
N THR A 365 -18.78 -4.71 18.39
CA THR A 365 -18.09 -5.82 19.09
C THR A 365 -16.62 -5.54 19.40
N PHE A 366 -15.90 -4.74 18.60
CA PHE A 366 -14.48 -4.48 18.81
C PHE A 366 -14.24 -3.58 20.02
N ARG A 367 -13.35 -4.00 20.92
CA ARG A 367 -12.87 -3.20 22.05
C ARG A 367 -11.35 -3.26 22.09
N PRO A 368 -10.63 -2.12 22.18
CA PRO A 368 -9.19 -2.12 22.29
C PRO A 368 -8.76 -2.70 23.65
N ALA A 369 -7.72 -3.53 23.64
CA ALA A 369 -7.18 -4.23 24.82
C ALA A 369 -5.74 -3.82 25.10
#